data_AF-A0A947KWM6-F1
#
_entry.id   AF-A0A947KWM6-F1
#
_cell.length_a   1.000
_cell.length_b   1.000
_cell.length_c   1.000
_cell.angle_alpha   90.00
_cell.angle_beta   90.00
_cell.angle_gamma   90.00
#
_symmetry.space_group_name_H-M   'P 1'
#
loop_
_entity.id
_entity.type
_entity.pdbx_description
1 polymer ?
#
loop_
_entity_poly.entity_id
_entity_poly.type
_entity_poly.pdbx_seq_one_letter_code
_entity_poly.pdbx_strand_id
1 'polypeptide(L)'
;MPILRVRYASLTLSLAFCATSLPLGAQDFLTEQAAIERALAREGIATRDDADRDAARAGVAGIMRFDNPELSVSRESVNGDTEWQAGVVQPLDLSGRRGALREAARNEAQAIESEITWRRQELIAETRTAYVGCAAAGAELDIWRRFAGDLGEARRVAEARAREGDTAVYDLRRTRVALSSAEAELSMAEGERKAGCAKLAALTGASDPAIPPSAMTSLRSGEGSGDRADLAAQEQRLVAAGQRVSAAR
;
A
#
# COMPACT_ATOMS: atom_id res chain seq x y z
N MET A 1 -36.81 -2.34 76.80
CA MET A 1 -37.37 -1.48 75.73
C MET A 1 -36.24 -0.62 75.16
N PRO A 2 -36.15 -0.36 73.85
CA PRO A 2 -35.98 -1.27 72.70
C PRO A 2 -34.56 -1.12 72.06
N ILE A 3 -33.90 -2.19 71.63
CA ILE A 3 -33.83 -2.74 70.25
C ILE A 3 -33.44 -1.72 69.17
N LEU A 4 -32.21 -1.81 68.64
CA LEU A 4 -31.94 -1.58 67.22
C LEU A 4 -30.81 -2.50 66.75
N ARG A 5 -31.19 -3.62 66.14
CA ARG A 5 -30.30 -4.50 65.37
C ARG A 5 -30.25 -3.96 63.94
N VAL A 6 -29.11 -3.40 63.53
CA VAL A 6 -28.86 -3.06 62.13
C VAL A 6 -28.36 -4.32 61.42
N ARG A 7 -29.21 -4.88 60.55
CA ARG A 7 -28.85 -5.97 59.63
C ARG A 7 -28.15 -5.35 58.43
N TYR A 8 -26.87 -5.65 58.24
CA TYR A 8 -26.19 -5.40 56.97
C TYR A 8 -26.71 -6.40 55.94
N ALA A 9 -27.47 -5.90 54.96
CA ALA A 9 -27.91 -6.67 53.81
C ALA A 9 -26.76 -6.75 52.81
N SER A 10 -26.14 -7.93 52.74
CA SER A 10 -25.12 -8.28 51.74
C SER A 10 -25.79 -8.33 50.36
N LEU A 11 -25.52 -7.31 49.54
CA LEU A 11 -25.98 -7.22 48.16
C LEU A 11 -25.04 -8.05 47.28
N THR A 12 -25.36 -9.32 47.05
CA THR A 12 -24.65 -10.18 46.10
C THR A 12 -25.04 -9.79 44.68
N LEU A 13 -24.16 -9.04 44.00
CA LEU A 13 -24.25 -8.70 42.59
C LEU A 13 -23.77 -9.90 41.74
N SER A 14 -24.71 -10.72 41.29
CA SER A 14 -24.45 -11.82 40.37
C SER A 14 -24.10 -11.27 38.98
N LEU A 15 -22.81 -11.22 38.65
CA LEU A 15 -22.34 -11.01 37.27
C LEU A 15 -22.73 -12.23 36.43
N ALA A 16 -23.74 -12.07 35.58
CA ALA A 16 -24.05 -13.01 34.51
C ALA A 16 -22.91 -12.98 33.49
N PHE A 17 -22.05 -13.98 33.57
CA PHE A 17 -21.00 -14.26 32.59
C PHE A 17 -21.67 -14.78 31.32
N CYS A 18 -22.05 -13.88 30.41
CA CYS A 18 -22.43 -14.24 29.05
C CYS A 18 -21.21 -14.86 28.37
N ALA A 19 -21.21 -16.19 28.26
CA ALA A 19 -20.29 -16.94 27.44
C ALA A 19 -20.54 -16.55 25.97
N THR A 20 -19.76 -15.60 25.46
CA THR A 20 -19.60 -15.37 24.03
C THR A 20 -18.87 -16.58 23.46
N SER A 21 -19.63 -17.47 22.84
CA SER A 21 -19.12 -18.51 21.95
C SER A 21 -18.34 -17.83 20.83
N LEU A 22 -17.00 -17.81 20.94
CA LEU A 22 -16.11 -17.53 19.82
C LEU A 22 -16.32 -18.60 18.76
N PRO A 23 -16.62 -18.25 17.49
CA PRO A 23 -16.56 -19.22 16.42
C PRO A 23 -15.10 -19.67 16.27
N LEU A 24 -14.82 -20.90 16.73
CA LEU A 24 -13.58 -21.59 16.40
C LEU A 24 -13.58 -21.90 14.89
N GLY A 25 -12.58 -21.39 14.17
CA GLY A 25 -12.15 -21.97 12.90
C GLY A 25 -12.53 -21.24 11.61
N ALA A 26 -12.62 -19.90 11.60
CA ALA A 26 -12.43 -19.20 10.32
C ALA A 26 -10.94 -19.28 9.98
N GLN A 27 -10.57 -20.01 8.91
CA GLN A 27 -9.27 -19.77 8.30
C GLN A 27 -9.28 -18.33 7.81
N ASP A 28 -8.47 -17.47 8.42
CA ASP A 28 -8.39 -16.05 8.06
C ASP A 28 -7.73 -15.94 6.68
N PHE A 29 -8.56 -16.04 5.64
CA PHE A 29 -8.17 -15.73 4.29
C PHE A 29 -7.75 -14.26 4.22
N LEU A 30 -6.63 -13.99 3.54
CA LEU A 30 -6.26 -12.63 3.22
C LEU A 30 -7.30 -12.10 2.23
N THR A 31 -8.05 -11.08 2.63
CA THR A 31 -8.97 -10.38 1.72
C THR A 31 -8.21 -9.33 0.90
N GLU A 32 -8.74 -8.96 -0.27
CA GLU A 32 -8.17 -7.92 -1.11
C GLU A 32 -8.02 -6.59 -0.35
N GLN A 33 -9.04 -6.21 0.41
CA GLN A 33 -9.05 -4.98 1.20
C GLN A 33 -7.97 -5.02 2.30
N ALA A 34 -7.82 -6.15 3.01
CA ALA A 34 -6.77 -6.30 4.01
C ALA A 34 -5.36 -6.31 3.38
N ALA A 35 -5.21 -6.84 2.17
CA ALA A 35 -3.96 -6.77 1.42
C ALA A 35 -3.60 -5.32 1.06
N ILE A 36 -4.56 -4.55 0.57
CA ILE A 36 -4.39 -3.12 0.25
C ILE A 36 -4.04 -2.31 1.51
N GLU A 37 -4.76 -2.53 2.61
CA GLU A 37 -4.50 -1.84 3.88
C GLU A 37 -3.09 -2.14 4.40
N ARG A 38 -2.65 -3.40 4.34
CA ARG A 38 -1.27 -3.77 4.72
C ARG A 38 -0.23 -3.16 3.80
N ALA A 39 -0.48 -3.13 2.49
CA ALA A 39 0.44 -2.52 1.53
C ALA A 39 0.58 -1.01 1.76
N LEU A 40 -0.52 -0.31 2.04
CA LEU A 40 -0.52 1.13 2.35
C LEU A 40 0.05 1.44 3.74
N ALA A 41 -0.13 0.54 4.70
CA ALA A 41 0.41 0.66 6.06
C ALA A 41 1.90 0.28 6.17
N ARG A 42 2.55 -0.09 5.06
CA ARG A 42 3.96 -0.45 5.07
C ARG A 42 4.81 0.73 5.55
N GLU A 43 5.76 0.41 6.42
CA GLU A 43 6.69 1.38 6.98
C GLU A 43 7.39 2.18 5.88
N GLY A 44 7.55 3.49 6.09
CA GLY A 44 8.23 4.39 5.17
C GLY A 44 7.34 5.12 4.17
N ILE A 45 6.16 4.59 3.83
CA ILE A 45 5.27 5.23 2.83
C ILE A 45 4.68 6.53 3.37
N ALA A 46 4.02 6.47 4.53
CA ALA A 46 3.41 7.66 5.14
C ALA A 46 4.46 8.73 5.47
N THR A 47 5.61 8.33 6.03
CA THR A 47 6.70 9.26 6.35
C THR A 47 7.29 9.93 5.10
N ARG A 48 7.40 9.20 3.99
CA ARG A 48 7.84 9.78 2.70
C ARG A 48 6.82 10.77 2.17
N ASP A 49 5.55 10.40 2.14
CA ASP A 49 4.48 11.29 1.68
C ASP A 49 4.43 12.56 2.53
N ASP A 50 4.56 12.45 3.85
CA ASP A 50 4.55 13.60 4.76
C ASP A 50 5.80 14.47 4.57
N ALA A 51 6.98 13.87 4.36
CA ALA A 51 8.19 14.61 4.04
C ALA A 51 8.06 15.39 2.72
N ASP A 52 7.47 14.80 1.68
CA ASP A 52 7.21 15.47 0.40
C ASP A 52 6.25 16.66 0.60
N ARG A 53 5.19 16.49 1.41
CA ARG A 53 4.26 17.59 1.77
C ARG A 53 4.94 18.70 2.54
N ASP A 54 5.76 18.36 3.52
CA ASP A 54 6.44 19.34 4.36
C ASP A 54 7.50 20.10 3.57
N ALA A 55 8.21 19.45 2.66
CA ALA A 55 9.10 20.10 1.71
C ALA A 55 8.34 21.09 0.81
N ALA A 56 7.17 20.68 0.29
CA ALA A 56 6.32 21.54 -0.53
C ALA A 56 5.83 22.78 0.26
N ARG A 57 5.33 22.57 1.48
CA ARG A 57 4.88 23.64 2.39
C ARG A 57 6.02 24.59 2.75
N ALA A 58 7.20 24.06 3.03
CA ALA A 58 8.39 24.85 3.31
C ALA A 58 8.79 25.71 2.09
N GLY A 59 8.70 25.16 0.88
CA GLY A 59 8.94 25.90 -0.36
C GLY A 59 7.98 27.08 -0.54
N VAL A 60 6.68 26.87 -0.29
CA VAL A 60 5.67 27.96 -0.31
C VAL A 60 5.96 29.00 0.77
N ALA A 61 6.24 28.56 2.01
CA ALA A 61 6.50 29.44 3.13
C ALA A 61 7.80 30.27 2.94
N GLY A 62 8.81 29.71 2.30
CA GLY A 62 10.06 30.40 1.98
C GLY A 62 9.82 31.63 1.10
N ILE A 63 8.97 31.51 0.07
CA ILE A 63 8.63 32.62 -0.84
C ILE A 63 7.72 33.66 -0.15
N MET A 64 6.98 33.27 0.89
CA MET A 64 6.15 34.18 1.66
C MET A 64 6.96 35.12 2.57
N ARG A 65 8.20 34.75 2.95
CA ARG A 65 9.04 35.59 3.82
C ARG A 65 9.55 36.79 3.05
N PHE A 66 9.36 37.99 3.60
CA PHE A 66 10.03 39.18 3.10
C PHE A 66 11.53 39.01 3.25
N ASP A 67 12.28 39.59 2.33
CA ASP A 67 13.72 39.65 2.50
C ASP A 67 14.00 40.47 3.75
N ASN A 68 14.90 39.98 4.59
CA ASN A 68 15.28 40.68 5.81
C ASN A 68 15.88 42.04 5.43
N PRO A 69 15.55 43.12 6.17
CA PRO A 69 16.18 44.41 5.94
C PRO A 69 17.69 44.28 6.17
N GLU A 70 18.47 44.89 5.29
CA GLU A 70 19.92 44.97 5.42
C GLU A 70 20.27 46.23 6.20
N LEU A 71 21.00 46.05 7.30
CA LEU A 71 21.50 47.14 8.13
C LEU A 71 23.00 47.29 7.85
N SER A 72 23.40 48.48 7.41
CA SER A 72 24.81 48.81 7.22
C SER A 72 25.22 49.91 8.18
N VAL A 73 26.40 49.76 8.77
CA VAL A 73 27.06 50.82 9.53
C VAL A 73 28.47 50.93 8.98
N SER A 74 28.81 52.10 8.47
CA SER A 74 30.15 52.41 8.00
C SER A 74 30.73 53.56 8.83
N ARG A 75 32.04 53.52 8.97
CA ARG A 75 32.83 54.57 9.58
C ARG A 75 33.91 54.96 8.59
N GLU A 76 33.94 56.23 8.22
CA GLU A 76 34.95 56.76 7.30
C GLU A 76 35.74 57.85 8.02
N SER A 77 37.04 57.92 7.77
CA SER A 77 37.89 58.99 8.32
C SER A 77 38.82 59.55 7.27
N VAL A 78 38.76 60.86 7.09
CA VAL A 78 39.57 61.60 6.11
C VAL A 78 40.13 62.83 6.81
N ASN A 79 41.46 63.03 6.72
CA ASN A 79 42.18 64.17 7.31
C ASN A 79 41.92 64.43 8.81
N GLY A 80 41.57 63.40 9.59
CA GLY A 80 41.33 63.50 11.03
C GLY A 80 39.86 63.68 11.43
N ASP A 81 38.96 63.97 10.47
CA ASP A 81 37.52 63.93 10.70
C ASP A 81 37.04 62.49 10.60
N THR A 82 36.15 62.08 11.52
CA THR A 82 35.51 60.76 11.52
C THR A 82 34.01 60.94 11.35
N GLU A 83 33.45 60.30 10.33
CA GLU A 83 32.01 60.25 10.10
C GLU A 83 31.50 58.81 10.28
N TRP A 84 30.31 58.71 10.88
CA TRP A 84 29.59 57.45 11.02
C TRP A 84 28.32 57.54 10.19
N GLN A 85 28.10 56.56 9.33
CA GLN A 85 26.89 56.45 8.53
C GLN A 85 26.20 55.13 8.86
N ALA A 86 24.89 55.19 9.09
CA ALA A 86 24.04 54.02 9.22
C ALA A 86 22.98 54.04 8.11
N GLY A 87 22.75 52.88 7.49
CA GLY A 87 21.79 52.70 6.41
C GLY A 87 20.88 51.50 6.69
N VAL A 88 19.63 51.60 6.22
CA VAL A 88 18.68 50.48 6.19
C VAL A 88 18.19 50.32 4.76
N VAL A 89 18.34 49.12 4.20
CA VAL A 89 17.84 48.78 2.86
C VAL A 89 16.79 47.70 2.99
N GLN A 90 15.58 48.00 2.51
CA GLN A 90 14.49 47.03 2.40
C GLN A 90 14.09 46.91 0.92
N PRO A 91 14.36 45.77 0.27
CA PRO A 91 13.83 45.55 -1.07
C PRO A 91 12.31 45.41 -0.99
N LEU A 92 11.63 46.13 -1.90
CA LEU A 92 10.18 46.04 -2.11
C LEU A 92 9.93 45.60 -3.54
N ASP A 93 9.07 44.61 -3.72
CA ASP A 93 8.69 44.13 -5.05
C ASP A 93 7.42 44.83 -5.53
N LEU A 94 7.57 45.67 -6.55
CA LEU A 94 6.47 46.40 -7.20
C LEU A 94 6.02 45.77 -8.53
N SER A 95 6.78 44.82 -9.09
CA SER A 95 6.47 44.21 -10.39
C SER A 95 5.49 43.04 -10.29
N GLY A 96 5.15 42.62 -9.08
CA GLY A 96 4.28 41.46 -8.84
C GLY A 96 5.00 40.11 -9.00
N ARG A 97 6.32 40.13 -9.23
CA ARG A 97 7.18 38.95 -9.40
C ARG A 97 7.02 37.94 -8.25
N ARG A 98 7.02 38.40 -7.00
CA ARG A 98 6.82 37.59 -5.79
C ARG A 98 5.42 36.98 -5.73
N GLY A 99 4.41 37.70 -6.23
CA GLY A 99 3.06 37.17 -6.39
C GLY A 99 3.05 35.99 -7.35
N ALA A 100 3.67 36.13 -8.53
CA ALA A 100 3.79 35.05 -9.49
C ALA A 100 4.60 33.86 -8.95
N LEU A 101 5.72 34.10 -8.26
CA LEU A 101 6.51 33.03 -7.61
C LEU A 101 5.72 32.30 -6.52
N ARG A 102 4.89 33.01 -5.77
CA ARG A 102 4.00 32.41 -4.76
C ARG A 102 2.97 31.50 -5.40
N GLU A 103 2.31 31.95 -6.45
CA GLU A 103 1.36 31.12 -7.19
C GLU A 103 2.06 29.92 -7.82
N ALA A 104 3.26 30.10 -8.38
CA ALA A 104 4.06 28.98 -8.89
C ALA A 104 4.32 27.91 -7.82
N ALA A 105 4.72 28.32 -6.62
CA ALA A 105 4.99 27.39 -5.52
C ALA A 105 3.73 26.70 -4.99
N ARG A 106 2.58 27.39 -4.97
CA ARG A 106 1.30 26.78 -4.60
C ARG A 106 0.87 25.69 -5.58
N ASN A 107 0.97 25.97 -6.88
CA ASN A 107 0.65 24.99 -7.91
C ASN A 107 1.63 23.81 -7.86
N GLU A 108 2.93 24.03 -7.60
CA GLU A 108 3.89 22.94 -7.38
C GLU A 108 3.52 22.07 -6.16
N ALA A 109 3.09 22.69 -5.05
CA ALA A 109 2.64 21.96 -3.87
C ALA A 109 1.38 21.13 -4.16
N GLN A 110 0.45 21.66 -4.96
CA GLN A 110 -0.73 20.91 -5.40
C GLN A 110 -0.35 19.75 -6.32
N ALA A 111 0.63 19.94 -7.22
CA ALA A 111 1.15 18.86 -8.05
C ALA A 111 1.72 17.71 -7.20
N ILE A 112 2.43 18.02 -6.11
CA ILE A 112 2.98 17.03 -5.18
C ILE A 112 1.87 16.21 -4.50
N GLU A 113 0.75 16.83 -4.09
CA GLU A 113 -0.40 16.09 -3.53
C GLU A 113 -1.05 15.15 -4.55
N SER A 114 -1.18 15.61 -5.80
CA SER A 114 -1.67 14.76 -6.90
C SER A 114 -0.71 13.61 -7.19
N GLU A 115 0.60 13.80 -7.14
CA GLU A 115 1.57 12.72 -7.28
C GLU A 115 1.51 11.71 -6.15
N ILE A 116 1.36 12.15 -4.90
CA ILE A 116 1.17 11.25 -3.76
C ILE A 116 -0.09 10.39 -3.99
N THR A 117 -1.18 11.01 -4.45
CA THR A 117 -2.43 10.31 -4.78
C THR A 117 -2.21 9.28 -5.89
N TRP A 118 -1.51 9.65 -6.96
CA TRP A 118 -1.16 8.75 -8.05
C TRP A 118 -0.32 7.55 -7.58
N ARG A 119 0.75 7.78 -6.79
CA ARG A 119 1.58 6.70 -6.24
C ARG A 119 0.77 5.73 -5.38
N ARG A 120 -0.21 6.22 -4.62
CA ARG A 120 -1.13 5.37 -3.84
C ARG A 120 -2.03 4.55 -4.75
N GLN A 121 -2.59 5.15 -5.80
CA GLN A 121 -3.41 4.43 -6.79
C GLN A 121 -2.60 3.33 -7.50
N GLU A 122 -1.35 3.62 -7.87
CA GLU A 122 -0.41 2.66 -8.46
C GLU A 122 -0.14 1.49 -7.51
N LEU A 123 0.15 1.77 -6.23
CA LEU A 123 0.37 0.73 -5.22
C LEU A 123 -0.88 -0.14 -4.99
N ILE A 124 -2.08 0.46 -4.99
CA ILE A 124 -3.35 -0.28 -4.90
C ILE A 124 -3.51 -1.20 -6.11
N ALA A 125 -3.28 -0.69 -7.32
CA ALA A 125 -3.37 -1.47 -8.55
C ALA A 125 -2.36 -2.63 -8.56
N GLU A 126 -1.10 -2.36 -8.19
CA GLU A 126 -0.04 -3.37 -8.10
C GLU A 126 -0.39 -4.46 -7.07
N THR A 127 -0.93 -4.07 -5.91
CA THR A 127 -1.37 -5.00 -4.86
C THR A 127 -2.52 -5.88 -5.35
N ARG A 128 -3.50 -5.31 -6.06
CA ARG A 128 -4.61 -6.06 -6.66
C ARG A 128 -4.14 -7.08 -7.69
N THR A 129 -3.26 -6.67 -8.59
CA THR A 129 -2.67 -7.58 -9.60
C THR A 129 -1.92 -8.72 -8.93
N ALA A 130 -1.10 -8.43 -7.93
CA ALA A 130 -0.36 -9.46 -7.17
C ALA A 130 -1.30 -10.38 -6.38
N TYR A 131 -2.37 -9.84 -5.80
CA TYR A 131 -3.39 -10.60 -5.08
C TYR A 131 -4.09 -11.62 -5.97
N VAL A 132 -4.54 -11.18 -7.16
CA VAL A 132 -5.18 -12.05 -8.15
C VAL A 132 -4.19 -13.07 -8.72
N GLY A 133 -2.94 -12.67 -9.00
CA GLY A 133 -1.90 -13.59 -9.46
C GLY A 133 -1.62 -14.71 -8.47
N CYS A 134 -1.52 -14.39 -7.17
CA CYS A 134 -1.36 -15.38 -6.11
C CYS A 134 -2.60 -16.30 -5.98
N ALA A 135 -3.81 -15.76 -6.13
CA ALA A 135 -5.04 -16.55 -6.15
C ALA A 135 -5.06 -17.55 -7.32
N ALA A 136 -4.65 -17.12 -8.52
CA ALA A 136 -4.60 -17.95 -9.71
C ALA A 136 -3.60 -19.11 -9.56
N ALA A 137 -2.38 -18.81 -9.11
CA ALA A 137 -1.38 -19.84 -8.84
C ALA A 137 -1.83 -20.82 -7.75
N GLY A 138 -2.63 -20.36 -6.78
CA GLY A 138 -3.25 -21.24 -5.78
C GLY A 138 -4.32 -22.17 -6.35
N ALA A 139 -5.18 -21.64 -7.22
CA ALA A 139 -6.17 -22.46 -7.90
C ALA A 139 -5.52 -23.54 -8.79
N GLU A 140 -4.43 -23.20 -9.48
CA GLU A 140 -3.66 -24.15 -10.30
C GLU A 140 -3.02 -25.26 -9.45
N LEU A 141 -2.36 -24.89 -8.35
CA LEU A 141 -1.84 -25.86 -7.38
C LEU A 141 -2.94 -26.81 -6.88
N ASP A 142 -4.12 -26.29 -6.55
CA ASP A 142 -5.24 -27.10 -6.09
C ASP A 142 -5.81 -28.02 -7.17
N ILE A 143 -5.71 -27.65 -8.45
CA ILE A 143 -6.09 -28.52 -9.59
C ILE A 143 -5.10 -29.68 -9.70
N TRP A 144 -3.80 -29.41 -9.75
CA TRP A 144 -2.78 -30.45 -9.87
C TRP A 144 -2.75 -31.38 -8.66
N ARG A 145 -2.97 -30.84 -7.46
CA ARG A 145 -3.08 -31.64 -6.23
C ARG A 145 -4.24 -32.63 -6.31
N ARG A 146 -5.41 -32.19 -6.78
CA ARG A 146 -6.58 -33.06 -6.98
C ARG A 146 -6.32 -34.10 -8.06
N PHE A 147 -5.77 -33.69 -9.21
CA PHE A 147 -5.48 -34.59 -10.33
C PHE A 147 -4.47 -35.69 -9.98
N ALA A 148 -3.39 -35.34 -9.27
CA ALA A 148 -2.42 -36.30 -8.76
C ALA A 148 -3.08 -37.27 -7.75
N GLY A 149 -3.97 -36.77 -6.89
CA GLY A 149 -4.78 -37.59 -5.99
C GLY A 149 -5.66 -38.61 -6.72
N ASP A 150 -6.39 -38.16 -7.73
CA ASP A 150 -7.27 -39.01 -8.56
C ASP A 150 -6.47 -40.10 -9.30
N LEU A 151 -5.29 -39.74 -9.84
CA LEU A 151 -4.38 -40.72 -10.48
C LEU A 151 -3.75 -41.68 -9.47
N GLY A 152 -3.47 -41.23 -8.25
CA GLY A 152 -3.01 -42.08 -7.16
C GLY A 152 -4.04 -43.16 -6.81
N GLU A 153 -5.31 -42.77 -6.77
CA GLU A 153 -6.43 -43.70 -6.55
C GLU A 153 -6.62 -44.66 -7.73
N ALA A 154 -6.59 -44.15 -8.97
CA ALA A 154 -6.68 -44.98 -10.17
C ALA A 154 -5.55 -46.02 -10.23
N ARG A 155 -4.32 -45.64 -9.87
CA ARG A 155 -3.18 -46.56 -9.76
C ARG A 155 -3.45 -47.63 -8.69
N ARG A 156 -3.97 -47.26 -7.52
CA ARG A 156 -4.29 -48.20 -6.43
C ARG A 156 -5.30 -49.26 -6.88
N VAL A 157 -6.34 -48.85 -7.62
CA VAL A 157 -7.36 -49.75 -8.19
C VAL A 157 -6.74 -50.66 -9.26
N ALA A 158 -5.94 -50.12 -10.18
CA ALA A 158 -5.27 -50.92 -11.21
C ALA A 158 -4.29 -51.95 -10.62
N GLU A 159 -3.56 -51.60 -9.54
CA GLU A 159 -2.69 -52.53 -8.82
C GLU A 159 -3.47 -53.66 -8.15
N ALA A 160 -4.64 -53.39 -7.57
CA ALA A 160 -5.48 -54.42 -6.98
C ALA A 160 -5.96 -55.42 -8.04
N ARG A 161 -6.51 -54.93 -9.16
CA ARG A 161 -6.99 -55.80 -10.25
C ARG A 161 -5.87 -56.58 -10.93
N ALA A 162 -4.70 -55.97 -11.10
CA ALA A 162 -3.54 -56.67 -11.66
C ALA A 162 -3.06 -57.81 -10.75
N ARG A 163 -3.14 -57.67 -9.42
CA ARG A 163 -2.85 -58.75 -8.46
C ARG A 163 -3.85 -59.90 -8.55
N GLU A 164 -5.10 -59.60 -8.85
CA GLU A 164 -6.17 -60.59 -9.05
C GLU A 164 -6.13 -61.24 -10.44
N GLY A 165 -5.23 -60.80 -11.33
CA GLY A 165 -5.12 -61.28 -12.71
C GLY A 165 -6.16 -60.68 -13.66
N ASP A 166 -6.93 -59.70 -13.20
CA ASP A 166 -8.12 -59.15 -13.85
C ASP A 166 -7.82 -57.89 -14.70
N THR A 167 -6.56 -57.48 -14.81
CA THR A 167 -6.16 -56.27 -15.55
C THR A 167 -4.89 -56.50 -16.37
N ALA A 168 -4.85 -55.89 -17.55
CA ALA A 168 -3.67 -55.89 -18.40
C ALA A 168 -2.52 -55.15 -17.69
N VAL A 169 -1.35 -55.77 -17.62
CA VAL A 169 -0.09 -55.16 -17.11
C VAL A 169 0.18 -53.80 -17.75
N TYR A 170 -0.33 -53.58 -18.97
CA TYR A 170 -0.30 -52.31 -19.68
C TYR A 170 -1.01 -51.16 -18.94
N ASP A 171 -2.21 -51.38 -18.39
CA ASP A 171 -3.00 -50.33 -17.72
C ASP A 171 -2.34 -49.89 -16.41
N LEU A 172 -1.72 -50.83 -15.69
CA LEU A 172 -0.90 -50.53 -14.53
C LEU A 172 0.33 -49.68 -14.89
N ARG A 173 1.01 -50.00 -15.99
CA ARG A 173 2.15 -49.19 -16.45
C ARG A 173 1.70 -47.80 -16.87
N ARG A 174 0.57 -47.69 -17.58
CA ARG A 174 0.00 -46.42 -18.04
C ARG A 174 -0.38 -45.52 -16.86
N THR A 175 -1.05 -46.06 -15.84
CA THR A 175 -1.42 -45.29 -14.63
C THR A 175 -0.20 -44.84 -13.82
N ARG A 176 0.86 -45.65 -13.74
CA ARG A 176 2.13 -45.24 -13.12
C ARG A 176 2.81 -44.08 -13.84
N VAL A 177 2.89 -44.14 -15.17
CA VAL A 177 3.47 -43.05 -15.97
C VAL A 177 2.63 -41.78 -15.80
N ALA A 178 1.30 -41.88 -15.89
CA ALA A 178 0.42 -40.73 -15.72
C ALA A 178 0.54 -40.09 -14.32
N LEU A 179 0.60 -40.89 -13.25
CA LEU A 179 0.81 -40.39 -11.90
C LEU A 179 2.16 -39.69 -11.77
N SER A 180 3.24 -40.29 -12.27
CA SER A 180 4.57 -39.68 -12.21
C SER A 180 4.63 -38.35 -12.96
N SER A 181 3.94 -38.22 -14.11
CA SER A 181 3.80 -36.94 -14.80
C SER A 181 3.00 -35.93 -13.98
N ALA A 182 1.88 -36.32 -13.38
CA ALA A 182 1.06 -35.43 -12.56
C ALA A 182 1.77 -34.96 -11.28
N GLU A 183 2.60 -35.81 -10.67
CA GLU A 183 3.45 -35.45 -9.51
C GLU A 183 4.53 -34.42 -9.90
N ALA A 184 5.09 -34.52 -11.12
CA ALA A 184 6.02 -33.53 -11.63
C ALA A 184 5.34 -32.16 -11.86
N GLU A 185 4.15 -32.16 -12.47
CA GLU A 185 3.35 -30.94 -12.65
C GLU A 185 2.93 -30.31 -11.31
N LEU A 186 2.55 -31.14 -10.33
CA LEU A 186 2.27 -30.67 -8.96
C LEU A 186 3.48 -29.98 -8.35
N SER A 187 4.68 -30.55 -8.49
CA SER A 187 5.91 -29.92 -8.00
C SER A 187 6.22 -28.60 -8.70
N MET A 188 5.91 -28.46 -10.00
CA MET A 188 6.06 -27.19 -10.72
C MET A 188 5.04 -26.16 -10.21
N ALA A 189 3.77 -26.54 -10.06
CA ALA A 189 2.71 -25.68 -9.55
C ALA A 189 2.99 -25.18 -8.12
N GLU A 190 3.65 -25.98 -7.28
CA GLU A 190 4.13 -25.54 -5.96
C GLU A 190 5.19 -24.43 -6.06
N GLY A 191 6.08 -24.53 -7.05
CA GLY A 191 7.07 -23.49 -7.36
C GLY A 191 6.42 -22.22 -7.89
N GLU A 192 5.48 -22.35 -8.82
CA GLU A 192 4.71 -21.24 -9.39
C GLU A 192 3.87 -20.54 -8.33
N ARG A 193 3.28 -21.27 -7.37
CA ARG A 193 2.59 -20.69 -6.22
C ARG A 193 3.50 -19.81 -5.39
N LYS A 194 4.71 -20.29 -5.08
CA LYS A 194 5.71 -19.51 -4.32
C LYS A 194 6.11 -18.26 -5.09
N ALA A 195 6.38 -18.39 -6.39
CA ALA A 195 6.77 -17.26 -7.25
C ALA A 195 5.62 -16.24 -7.42
N GLY A 196 4.41 -16.70 -7.71
CA GLY A 196 3.22 -15.88 -7.92
C GLY A 196 2.79 -15.12 -6.65
N CYS A 197 3.00 -15.70 -5.47
CA CYS A 197 2.73 -15.03 -4.20
C CYS A 197 3.88 -14.18 -3.65
N ALA A 198 5.10 -14.29 -4.21
CA ALA A 198 6.27 -13.57 -3.71
C ALA A 198 6.09 -12.05 -3.76
N LYS A 199 5.50 -11.53 -4.84
CA LYS A 199 5.24 -10.09 -4.98
C LYS A 199 4.23 -9.60 -3.96
N LEU A 200 3.14 -10.34 -3.74
CA LEU A 200 2.14 -10.01 -2.74
C LEU A 200 2.72 -10.04 -1.33
N ALA A 201 3.56 -11.03 -1.01
CA ALA A 201 4.25 -11.11 0.26
C ALA A 201 5.18 -9.90 0.46
N ALA A 202 5.91 -9.49 -0.59
CA ALA A 202 6.78 -8.31 -0.54
C ALA A 202 6.01 -7.00 -0.35
N LEU A 203 4.79 -6.89 -0.85
CA LEU A 203 3.94 -5.69 -0.70
C LEU A 203 3.26 -5.66 0.67
N THR A 204 2.75 -6.79 1.16
CA THR A 204 1.86 -6.87 2.34
C THR A 204 2.55 -7.34 3.63
N GLY A 205 3.75 -7.91 3.53
CA GLY A 205 4.43 -8.60 4.63
C GLY A 205 3.81 -9.95 5.02
N ALA A 206 2.71 -10.38 4.38
CA ALA A 206 2.07 -11.66 4.66
C ALA A 206 2.87 -12.79 4.00
N SER A 207 3.51 -13.64 4.83
CA SER A 207 4.20 -14.84 4.36
C SER A 207 3.19 -15.95 4.09
N ASP A 208 3.18 -16.48 2.87
CA ASP A 208 2.25 -17.52 2.38
C ASP A 208 0.75 -17.24 2.66
N PRO A 209 0.18 -16.19 2.06
CA PRO A 209 -1.21 -15.85 2.27
C PRO A 209 -2.15 -16.90 1.68
N ALA A 210 -3.11 -17.36 2.48
CA ALA A 210 -4.25 -18.14 2.00
C ALA A 210 -5.24 -17.20 1.29
N ILE A 211 -5.48 -17.43 0.00
CA ILE A 211 -6.38 -16.62 -0.83
C ILE A 211 -7.39 -17.56 -1.50
N PRO A 212 -8.69 -17.26 -1.44
CA PRO A 212 -9.69 -18.12 -2.07
C PRO A 212 -9.65 -18.00 -3.61
N PRO A 213 -9.91 -19.08 -4.36
CA PRO A 213 -9.97 -19.04 -5.83
C PRO A 213 -10.95 -18.01 -6.39
N SER A 214 -12.02 -17.68 -5.65
CA SER A 214 -13.00 -16.65 -6.04
C SER A 214 -12.39 -15.25 -6.21
N ALA A 215 -11.20 -15.01 -5.65
CA ALA A 215 -10.45 -13.77 -5.84
C ALA A 215 -10.03 -13.54 -7.30
N MET A 216 -9.90 -14.60 -8.13
CA MET A 216 -9.57 -14.44 -9.55
C MET A 216 -10.61 -13.62 -10.31
N THR A 217 -11.87 -13.69 -9.88
CA THR A 217 -13.01 -13.01 -10.49
C THR A 217 -13.47 -11.78 -9.71
N SER A 218 -12.76 -11.37 -8.65
CA SER A 218 -13.19 -10.26 -7.79
C SER A 218 -12.86 -8.88 -8.35
N LEU A 219 -12.02 -8.79 -9.39
CA LEU A 219 -11.70 -7.53 -10.07
C LEU A 219 -12.95 -6.97 -10.77
N ARG A 220 -13.68 -6.12 -10.05
CA ARG A 220 -14.64 -5.22 -10.68
C ARG A 220 -13.83 -4.08 -11.28
N SER A 221 -13.94 -3.88 -12.59
CA SER A 221 -13.53 -2.62 -13.21
C SER A 221 -14.30 -1.51 -12.52
N GLY A 222 -13.62 -0.74 -11.67
CA GLY A 222 -14.20 0.50 -11.14
C GLY A 222 -14.62 1.35 -12.33
N GLU A 223 -15.85 1.88 -12.30
CA GLU A 223 -16.23 2.94 -13.23
C GLU A 223 -15.14 4.01 -13.13
N GLY A 224 -14.42 4.23 -14.24
CA GLY A 224 -13.32 5.17 -14.31
C GLY A 224 -13.86 6.58 -14.08
N SER A 225 -13.97 6.98 -12.81
CA SER A 225 -14.18 8.36 -12.43
C SER A 225 -12.96 9.13 -12.89
N GLY A 226 -13.18 10.11 -13.78
CA GLY A 226 -12.20 10.83 -14.60
C GLY A 226 -11.17 11.69 -13.87
N ASP A 227 -10.72 11.30 -12.67
CA ASP A 227 -9.73 12.03 -11.90
C ASP A 227 -8.37 11.32 -11.93
N ARG A 228 -7.67 11.53 -13.05
CA ARG A 228 -6.32 11.04 -13.30
C ARG A 228 -5.32 11.93 -12.55
N ALA A 229 -4.94 11.51 -11.35
CA ALA A 229 -4.06 12.29 -10.47
C ALA A 229 -2.67 12.57 -11.11
N ASP A 230 -2.19 11.70 -12.00
CA ASP A 230 -0.99 11.94 -12.81
C ASP A 230 -1.15 13.12 -13.77
N LEU A 231 -2.31 13.24 -14.44
CA LEU A 231 -2.60 14.36 -15.33
C LEU A 231 -2.81 15.65 -14.54
N ALA A 232 -3.50 15.59 -13.40
CA ALA A 232 -3.66 16.73 -12.50
C ALA A 232 -2.30 17.27 -12.03
N ALA A 233 -1.36 16.38 -11.67
CA ALA A 233 0.00 16.79 -11.30
C ALA A 233 0.74 17.50 -12.45
N GLN A 234 0.62 16.98 -13.67
CA GLN A 234 1.24 17.59 -14.85
C GLN A 234 0.64 18.97 -15.18
N GLU A 235 -0.68 19.11 -15.13
CA GLU A 235 -1.37 20.38 -15.34
C GLU A 235 -0.89 21.43 -14.34
N GLN A 236 -0.84 21.08 -13.05
CA GLN A 236 -0.38 21.98 -11.99
C GLN A 236 1.07 22.44 -12.19
N ARG A 237 1.97 21.55 -12.66
CA ARG A 237 3.34 21.95 -13.01
C ARG A 237 3.43 22.86 -14.22
N LEU A 238 2.59 22.65 -15.23
CA LEU A 238 2.52 23.54 -16.38
C LEU A 238 2.07 24.94 -15.95
N VAL A 239 1.06 25.04 -15.09
CA VAL A 239 0.63 26.32 -14.50
C VAL A 239 1.77 26.95 -13.69
N ALA A 240 2.46 26.19 -12.84
CA ALA A 240 3.59 26.68 -12.07
C ALA A 240 4.73 27.21 -12.96
N ALA A 241 5.05 26.52 -14.04
CA ALA A 241 6.05 26.95 -15.02
C ALA A 241 5.64 28.27 -15.70
N GLY A 242 4.36 28.41 -16.08
CA GLY A 242 3.83 29.65 -16.63
C GLY A 242 4.00 30.83 -15.66
N GLN A 243 3.74 30.63 -14.38
CA GLN A 243 3.94 31.66 -13.35
C GLN A 243 5.42 32.03 -13.15
N ARG A 244 6.34 31.06 -13.24
CA ARG A 244 7.79 31.33 -13.20
C ARG A 244 8.26 32.18 -14.38
N VAL A 245 7.69 31.96 -15.58
CA VAL A 245 7.98 32.78 -16.76
C VAL A 245 7.48 34.21 -16.54
N SER A 246 6.29 34.40 -15.99
CA SER A 246 5.76 35.73 -15.65
C SER A 246 6.63 36.47 -14.63
N ALA A 247 7.19 35.74 -13.66
CA ALA A 247 8.11 36.31 -12.66
C ALA A 247 9.48 36.74 -13.22
N ALA A 248 9.86 36.25 -14.40
CA ALA A 248 11.14 36.54 -15.04
C ALA A 248 11.08 37.72 -16.03
N ARG A 249 9.87 38.21 -16.35
CA ARG A 249 9.64 39.39 -17.19
C ARG A 249 9.60 40.66 -16.33
#